data_AF-A0A182LZ68-F1
#
_entry.id   AF-A0A182LZ68-F1
#
_cell.length_a   1.000
_cell.length_b   1.000
_cell.length_c   1.000
_cell.angle_alpha   90.00
_cell.angle_beta   90.00
_cell.angle_gamma   90.00
#
_symmetry.space_group_name_H-M   'P 1'
#
loop_
_entity.id
_entity.type
_entity.pdbx_description
1 polymer ?
#
loop_
_entity_poly.entity_id
_entity_poly.type
_entity_poly.pdbx_seq_one_letter_code
_entity_poly.pdbx_strand_id
1 'polypeptide(L)'
;MPWFCAMCIPSGQMFDCKNHIRVIQPMDSGNRLYICGTNAHNPKDLVIYSNLTHLPRSEYVPGIGLGIAKCPYDPYDNSTAIYVEQGNPGDLPALVSIVEI
;
A
#
# COMPACT_ATOMS: atom_id res chain seq x y z
N MET A 1 19.29 2.61 -10.60
CA MET A 1 18.42 2.88 -9.43
C MET A 1 17.06 3.36 -9.92
N PRO A 2 15.93 2.95 -9.32
CA PRO A 2 14.61 3.47 -9.66
C PRO A 2 14.54 4.98 -9.47
N TRP A 3 13.77 5.68 -10.31
CA TRP A 3 13.69 7.15 -10.32
C TRP A 3 13.28 7.73 -8.96
N PHE A 4 12.32 7.08 -8.26
CA PHE A 4 11.89 7.49 -6.93
C PHE A 4 12.99 7.40 -5.88
N CYS A 5 13.85 6.37 -5.91
CA CYS A 5 15.01 6.32 -5.01
C CYS A 5 15.97 7.47 -5.27
N ALA A 6 16.22 7.81 -6.54
CA ALA A 6 17.13 8.90 -6.89
C ALA A 6 16.62 10.27 -6.43
N MET A 7 15.30 10.48 -6.47
CA MET A 7 14.66 11.71 -5.98
C MET A 7 14.59 11.80 -4.46
N CYS A 8 14.53 10.66 -3.77
CA CYS A 8 14.43 10.61 -2.31
C CYS A 8 15.78 10.81 -1.59
N ILE A 9 16.88 10.27 -2.14
CA ILE A 9 18.20 10.31 -1.48
C ILE A 9 18.69 11.72 -1.11
N PRO A 10 18.44 12.77 -1.91
CA PRO A 10 18.78 14.14 -1.52
C PRO A 10 18.12 14.62 -0.22
N SER A 11 16.96 14.06 0.14
CA SER A 11 16.15 14.47 1.31
C SER A 11 16.11 13.44 2.44
N GLY A 12 16.69 12.25 2.27
CA GLY A 12 16.56 11.15 3.22
C GLY A 12 17.76 10.20 3.21
N GLN A 13 17.82 9.29 4.19
CA GLN A 13 18.89 8.30 4.22
C GLN A 13 18.63 7.18 3.19
N MET A 14 19.69 6.46 2.81
CA MET A 14 19.58 5.38 1.82
C MET A 14 18.61 4.26 2.24
N PHE A 15 18.42 4.07 3.55
CA PHE A 15 17.45 3.13 4.11
C PHE A 15 16.01 3.62 3.92
N ASP A 16 15.76 4.91 4.14
CA ASP A 16 14.43 5.51 4.07
C ASP A 16 13.89 5.46 2.62
N CYS A 17 14.79 5.60 1.65
CA CYS A 17 14.49 5.54 0.22
C CYS A 17 14.28 4.12 -0.33
N LYS A 18 13.82 3.18 0.49
CA LYS A 18 13.37 1.84 0.07
C LYS A 18 11.85 1.76 0.11
N ASN A 19 11.30 0.65 -0.38
CA ASN A 19 9.89 0.35 -0.18
C ASN A 19 9.72 -0.50 1.08
N HIS A 20 9.27 0.12 2.16
CA HIS A 20 8.96 -0.56 3.41
C HIS A 20 7.48 -0.92 3.42
N ILE A 21 7.16 -2.21 3.47
CA ILE A 21 5.76 -2.66 3.51
C ILE A 21 5.19 -2.37 4.90
N ARG A 22 4.05 -1.67 4.94
CA ARG A 22 3.40 -1.22 6.18
C ARG A 22 2.00 -1.77 6.37
N VAL A 23 1.35 -2.18 5.28
CA VAL A 23 -0.01 -2.74 5.31
C VAL A 23 -0.04 -4.02 4.50
N ILE A 24 -0.58 -5.08 5.10
CA ILE A 24 -0.94 -6.33 4.44
C ILE A 24 -2.32 -6.71 4.99
N GLN A 25 -3.33 -6.81 4.12
CA GLN A 25 -4.70 -7.15 4.52
C GLN A 25 -5.28 -8.19 3.56
N PRO A 26 -6.04 -9.18 4.08
CA PRO A 26 -6.73 -10.15 3.24
C PRO A 26 -7.86 -9.47 2.46
N MET A 27 -8.08 -9.95 1.23
CA MET A 27 -9.19 -9.60 0.36
C MET A 27 -9.78 -10.89 -0.23
N ASP A 28 -11.03 -10.82 -0.67
CA ASP A 28 -11.71 -11.89 -1.40
C ASP A 28 -11.63 -13.23 -0.64
N SER A 29 -11.99 -13.20 0.65
CA SER A 29 -11.89 -14.37 1.53
C SER A 29 -10.48 -14.97 1.63
N GLY A 30 -9.43 -14.15 1.44
CA GLY A 30 -8.03 -14.55 1.55
C GLY A 30 -7.39 -15.06 0.25
N ASN A 31 -8.10 -15.01 -0.89
CA ASN A 31 -7.51 -15.34 -2.19
C ASN A 31 -6.57 -14.24 -2.70
N ARG A 32 -6.77 -13.01 -2.21
CA ARG A 32 -5.95 -11.85 -2.57
C ARG A 32 -5.46 -11.12 -1.34
N LEU A 33 -4.44 -10.31 -1.54
CA LEU A 33 -3.83 -9.47 -0.52
C LEU A 33 -3.81 -8.03 -1.01
N TYR A 34 -4.35 -7.12 -0.21
CA TYR A 34 -4.08 -5.69 -0.31
C TYR A 34 -2.75 -5.39 0.39
N ILE A 35 -1.83 -4.73 -0.31
CA ILE A 35 -0.50 -4.39 0.21
C ILE A 35 -0.23 -2.91 -0.04
N CYS A 36 0.33 -2.21 0.95
CA CYS A 36 0.78 -0.83 0.81
C CYS A 36 2.16 -0.65 1.46
N GLY A 37 3.04 0.11 0.79
CA GLY A 37 4.36 0.44 1.31
C GLY A 37 4.81 1.85 0.96
N THR A 38 5.83 2.32 1.69
CA THR A 38 6.36 3.70 1.63
C THR A 38 6.91 4.07 0.26
N ASN A 39 7.40 3.08 -0.49
CA ASN A 39 7.95 3.22 -1.84
C ASN A 39 8.85 4.47 -2.02
N ALA A 40 9.84 4.62 -1.12
CA ALA A 40 10.80 5.72 -1.07
C ALA A 40 10.14 7.11 -0.92
N HIS A 41 9.40 7.32 0.17
CA HIS A 41 8.58 8.52 0.41
C HIS A 41 7.63 8.85 -0.75
N ASN A 42 7.11 7.82 -1.42
CA ASN A 42 6.06 7.95 -2.42
C ASN A 42 5.12 6.76 -2.33
N PRO A 43 4.25 6.72 -1.29
CA PRO A 43 3.45 5.56 -0.94
C PRO A 43 2.69 4.96 -2.12
N LYS A 44 2.76 3.63 -2.25
CA LYS A 44 2.06 2.87 -3.27
C LYS A 44 1.41 1.63 -2.69
N ASP A 45 0.22 1.35 -3.20
CA ASP A 45 -0.53 0.14 -2.93
C ASP A 45 -0.68 -0.74 -4.17
N LEU A 46 -0.94 -2.02 -3.92
CA LEU A 46 -1.10 -3.06 -4.91
C LEU A 46 -1.99 -4.18 -4.37
N VAL A 47 -2.63 -4.91 -5.29
CA VAL A 47 -3.35 -6.15 -4.98
C VAL A 47 -2.65 -7.29 -5.68
N ILE A 48 -2.42 -8.38 -4.95
CA ILE A 48 -1.77 -9.60 -5.45
C ILE A 48 -2.55 -10.83 -5.01
N TYR A 49 -2.24 -11.98 -5.61
CA TYR A 49 -2.72 -13.26 -5.11
C TYR A 49 -2.03 -13.63 -3.78
N SER A 50 -2.70 -14.44 -2.97
CA SER A 50 -2.18 -14.92 -1.68
C SER A 50 -0.91 -15.79 -1.81
N ASN A 51 -0.63 -16.33 -3.00
CA ASN A 51 0.62 -17.01 -3.34
C ASN A 51 1.78 -16.04 -3.72
N LEU A 52 1.61 -14.75 -3.45
CA LEU A 52 2.59 -13.69 -3.72
C LEU A 52 2.89 -13.43 -5.21
N THR A 53 1.92 -13.70 -6.08
CA THR A 53 2.03 -13.41 -7.53
C THR A 53 1.18 -12.21 -7.95
N HIS A 54 1.67 -11.45 -8.92
CA HIS A 54 0.96 -10.29 -9.45
C HIS A 54 -0.33 -10.70 -10.17
N LEU A 55 -1.36 -9.87 -10.01
CA LEU A 55 -2.53 -9.93 -10.88
C LEU A 55 -2.10 -9.67 -12.34
N PRO A 56 -2.75 -10.31 -13.33
CA PRO A 56 -2.49 -10.04 -14.73
C PRO A 56 -2.82 -8.58 -15.07
N ARG A 57 -2.10 -7.96 -16.02
CA ARG A 57 -2.31 -6.54 -16.39
C ARG A 57 -3.72 -6.22 -16.88
N SER A 58 -4.45 -7.22 -17.37
CA SER A 58 -5.85 -7.08 -17.80
C SER A 58 -6.81 -6.92 -16.62
N GLU A 59 -6.38 -7.29 -15.42
CA GLU A 59 -7.19 -7.21 -14.21
C GLU A 59 -6.94 -5.87 -13.51
N TYR A 60 -7.95 -5.01 -13.57
CA TYR A 60 -7.94 -3.69 -12.96
C TYR A 60 -8.72 -3.72 -11.64
N VAL A 61 -8.07 -3.31 -10.55
CA VAL A 61 -8.73 -3.10 -9.25
C VAL A 61 -8.90 -1.59 -9.05
N PRO A 62 -10.14 -1.07 -9.02
CA PRO A 62 -10.40 0.36 -8.85
C PRO A 62 -9.74 0.92 -7.58
N GLY A 63 -9.17 2.11 -7.68
CA GLY A 63 -8.58 2.81 -6.54
C GLY A 63 -7.21 2.33 -6.09
N ILE A 64 -6.60 1.35 -6.77
CA ILE A 64 -5.25 0.83 -6.48
C ILE A 64 -4.18 1.54 -7.33
N GLY A 65 -3.01 1.77 -6.74
CA GLY A 65 -1.79 2.30 -7.39
C GLY A 65 -1.21 3.54 -6.71
N LEU A 66 -2.01 4.26 -5.91
CA LEU A 66 -1.60 5.41 -5.08
C LEU A 66 -1.84 5.07 -3.61
N GLY A 67 -0.77 5.03 -2.81
CA GLY A 67 -0.82 4.68 -1.38
C GLY A 67 -0.95 5.88 -0.44
N ILE A 68 -1.08 7.10 -0.98
CA ILE A 68 -1.23 8.34 -0.18
C ILE A 68 -2.46 8.20 0.72
N ALA A 69 -2.31 8.55 2.00
CA ALA A 69 -3.33 8.39 3.03
C ALA A 69 -3.81 6.92 3.24
N LYS A 70 -3.07 5.92 2.75
CA LYS A 70 -3.34 4.48 2.97
C LYS A 70 -2.20 3.79 3.71
N CYS A 71 -0.97 4.24 3.50
CA CYS A 71 0.22 3.88 4.25
C CYS A 71 1.19 5.08 4.32
N PRO A 72 2.12 5.11 5.29
CA PRO A 72 2.93 6.30 5.54
C PRO A 72 4.00 6.53 4.49
N TYR A 73 4.52 7.75 4.46
CA TYR A 73 5.70 8.13 3.69
C TYR A 73 6.99 7.65 4.37
N ASP A 74 7.09 7.84 5.68
CA ASP A 74 8.27 7.50 6.48
C ASP A 74 8.16 6.06 7.03
N PRO A 75 9.22 5.23 6.91
CA PRO A 75 9.24 3.90 7.52
C PRO A 75 9.19 3.87 9.05
N TYR A 76 9.43 4.99 9.73
CA TYR A 76 9.40 5.10 11.19
C TYR A 76 8.04 5.57 11.73
N ASP A 77 7.12 6.03 10.87
CA ASP A 77 5.79 6.50 11.27
C ASP A 77 4.91 5.40 11.84
N ASN A 78 4.32 5.63 13.01
CA ASN A 78 3.35 4.71 13.57
C ASN A 78 2.01 4.83 12.82
N SER A 79 1.68 3.79 12.05
CA SER A 79 0.47 3.72 11.24
C SER A 79 -0.33 2.46 11.52
N THR A 80 -1.65 2.51 11.31
CA THR A 80 -2.50 1.32 11.31
C THR A 80 -3.49 1.37 10.15
N ALA A 81 -3.85 0.20 9.62
CA ALA A 81 -4.87 0.08 8.59
C ALA A 81 -5.59 -1.27 8.69
N ILE A 82 -6.88 -1.27 8.34
CA ILE A 82 -7.73 -2.45 8.28
C ILE A 82 -8.55 -2.44 6.99
N TYR A 83 -8.62 -3.57 6.32
CA TYR A 83 -9.50 -3.77 5.16
C TYR A 83 -10.82 -4.37 5.63
N VAL A 84 -11.92 -3.67 5.40
CA VAL A 84 -13.26 -4.02 5.90
C VAL A 84 -14.12 -4.42 4.71
N GLU A 85 -14.53 -5.69 4.65
CA GLU A 85 -15.34 -6.22 3.55
C GLU A 85 -16.85 -5.95 3.70
N GLN A 86 -17.36 -5.85 4.93
CA GLN A 86 -18.80 -5.81 5.22
C GLN A 86 -19.16 -4.69 6.21
N GLY A 87 -20.39 -4.17 6.12
CA GLY A 87 -20.91 -3.15 7.05
C GLY A 87 -20.61 -1.71 6.66
N ASN A 88 -19.94 -1.49 5.51
CA ASN A 88 -19.70 -0.16 4.96
C ASN A 88 -20.91 0.33 4.14
N PRO A 89 -21.05 1.64 3.88
CA PRO A 89 -22.10 2.18 3.01
C PRO A 89 -22.14 1.50 1.64
N GLY A 90 -23.33 1.02 1.24
CA GLY A 90 -23.53 0.31 -0.02
C GLY A 90 -22.94 -1.10 -0.06
N ASP A 91 -22.56 -1.68 1.08
CA ASP A 91 -21.92 -2.99 1.21
C ASP A 91 -20.66 -3.14 0.33
N LEU A 92 -19.94 -2.03 0.14
CA LEU A 92 -18.69 -1.99 -0.62
C LEU A 92 -17.49 -2.15 0.31
N PRO A 93 -16.47 -2.92 -0.09
CA PRO A 93 -15.27 -3.08 0.72
C PRO A 93 -14.44 -1.79 0.72
N ALA A 94 -13.80 -1.49 1.86
CA ALA A 94 -13.01 -0.27 2.03
C ALA A 94 -11.80 -0.48 2.94
N LEU A 95 -10.72 0.25 2.66
CA LEU A 95 -9.60 0.38 3.58
C LEU A 95 -9.87 1.54 4.55
N VAL A 96 -9.77 1.26 5.85
CA VAL A 96 -9.72 2.29 6.89
C VAL A 96 -8.28 2.39 7.36
N SER A 97 -7.72 3.59 7.43
CA SER A 97 -6.35 3.78 7.88
C SER A 97 -6.18 5.04 8.72
N ILE A 98 -5.16 5.01 9.58
CA ILE A 98 -4.69 6.13 10.38
C ILE A 98 -3.20 6.25 10.10
N VAL A 99 -2.83 7.34 9.43
CA VAL A 99 -1.47 7.62 8.97
C VAL A 99 -1.18 9.11 9.15
N GLU A 100 0.09 9.43 9.41
CA GLU A 100 0.61 10.79 9.29
C GLU A 100 0.91 11.07 7.80
N ILE A 101 0.61 12.28 7.33
CA ILE A 101 0.70 12.69 5.92
C ILE A 101 1.71 13.82 5.78
#